data_AF-A0A840EUL5-F1
#
_entry.id   AF-A0A840EUL5-F1
#
_cell.length_a   1.000
_cell.length_b   1.000
_cell.length_c   1.000
_cell.angle_alpha   90.00
_cell.angle_beta   90.00
_cell.angle_gamma   90.00
#
_symmetry.space_group_name_H-M   'P 1'
#
loop_
_entity.id
_entity.type
_entity.pdbx_description
1 polymer ?
#
loop_
_entity_poly.entity_id
_entity_poly.type
_entity_poly.pdbx_seq_one_letter_code
_entity_poly.pdbx_strand_id
1 'polypeptide(L)'
;MSSSFQFNTVNNLSGEMPYTHTYLGPGYKVEREGVTSYTFGIISLEEEYYKTPKSYYENLVVVEDSEGTRGFVMRYAIETDEPIEWEPVFGKNIQSYPCGEVSVVGIYPCICAGHFPGDPSCTCGTKGYVQEFTQGVPCGAVYVTEDGEKGGGFNIGGTPSGTSGGGSTNPSGWYGYPQYIPGNDYTNENFTQEPFTQIPEPKLIDDYTAAKITFIAGTLGLSEEAENWLITSGNKASVTTLINKLFAKLLSPLHTEESKAAFREVINFAIENHFSPEAMEFANEAVNIISEHPSFNMDVSRSFKSPYNIDLTSVTPNATNPEPEKVRFINIYDKLTNTSLFKNIFQATFGQNPNLNVSFEIADNLPSTQNPTKQANGHTDLVNGTYNNTTNSINTVNIVIRINKQALVGGINLPKASNITVARTILHETIHAFLTLKKLDSNAGATLPNINNKDLSMMINDMYNNFNSPNSDQHSFMFNHLVPTLASNLAVVKDDMIPQNEQNSAESLDFGGTHNGLTVPPTPFNWNDFFYYYSMEGLHHTQTFDDEIKSDDIEFHIYGRYITVGRSFSKN
;
A
#
# COMPACT_ATOMS: atom_id res chain seq x y z
N MET A 1 4.55 -29.30 34.32
CA MET A 1 5.20 -28.17 35.02
C MET A 1 4.55 -26.91 34.51
N SER A 2 3.61 -26.32 35.25
CA SER A 2 3.02 -25.03 34.90
C SER A 2 3.83 -23.92 35.56
N SER A 3 4.46 -23.07 34.76
CA SER A 3 5.14 -21.86 35.24
C SER A 3 4.17 -20.69 35.18
N SER A 4 3.73 -20.21 36.35
CA SER A 4 3.07 -18.92 36.50
C SER A 4 4.13 -17.82 36.51
N PHE A 5 4.04 -16.87 35.58
CA PHE A 5 4.82 -15.63 35.62
C PHE A 5 4.00 -14.55 36.34
N GLN A 6 4.53 -14.02 37.44
CA GLN A 6 4.01 -12.81 38.09
C GLN A 6 4.73 -11.59 37.49
N PHE A 7 3.98 -10.59 37.04
CA PHE A 7 4.50 -9.29 36.64
C PHE A 7 4.60 -8.37 37.86
N ASN A 8 5.69 -7.59 37.94
CA ASN A 8 5.88 -6.58 38.97
C ASN A 8 4.97 -5.36 38.71
N THR A 9 4.32 -4.90 39.77
CA THR A 9 3.50 -3.70 39.83
C THR A 9 4.35 -2.42 39.67
N VAL A 10 3.92 -1.54 38.77
CA VAL A 10 4.45 -0.17 38.66
C VAL A 10 3.67 0.71 39.62
N ASN A 11 4.36 1.29 40.62
CA ASN A 11 3.78 2.24 41.55
C ASN A 11 3.52 3.58 40.85
N ASN A 12 2.25 3.98 40.74
CA ASN A 12 1.87 5.32 40.30
C ASN A 12 1.81 6.27 41.50
N LEU A 13 2.35 7.48 41.34
CA LEU A 13 2.52 8.52 42.38
C LEU A 13 1.22 9.25 42.77
N SER A 14 0.05 8.66 42.56
CA SER A 14 -1.25 9.31 42.79
C SER A 14 -2.21 8.46 43.62
N GLY A 15 -1.75 7.73 44.64
CA GLY A 15 -2.63 7.12 45.67
C GLY A 15 -3.72 6.15 45.19
N GLU A 16 -3.79 5.81 43.91
CA GLU A 16 -4.77 4.91 43.33
C GLU A 16 -4.22 3.49 43.23
N MET A 17 -5.02 2.52 43.70
CA MET A 17 -4.64 1.10 43.71
C MET A 17 -4.55 0.53 42.29
N PRO A 18 -3.59 -0.38 42.02
CA PRO A 18 -3.32 -0.88 40.67
C PRO A 18 -4.45 -1.79 40.13
N TYR A 19 -4.66 -1.75 38.81
CA TYR A 19 -5.50 -2.70 38.08
C TYR A 19 -4.67 -3.90 37.61
N THR A 20 -5.27 -5.07 37.62
CA THR A 20 -4.70 -6.32 37.10
C THR A 20 -5.43 -6.70 35.81
N HIS A 21 -4.68 -6.91 34.73
CA HIS A 21 -5.18 -7.16 33.38
C HIS A 21 -4.93 -8.63 33.03
N THR A 22 -5.97 -9.39 32.70
CA THR A 22 -5.85 -10.82 32.34
C THR A 22 -6.53 -11.11 31.00
N TYR A 23 -5.78 -11.65 30.04
CA TYR A 23 -6.29 -12.07 28.73
C TYR A 23 -6.90 -13.48 28.81
N LEU A 24 -8.12 -13.67 28.32
CA LEU A 24 -8.90 -14.91 28.42
C LEU A 24 -9.46 -15.35 27.05
N GLY A 25 -8.59 -15.64 26.07
CA GLY A 25 -9.04 -16.09 24.74
C GLY A 25 -9.67 -14.94 23.93
N PRO A 26 -10.92 -15.02 23.43
CA PRO A 26 -11.56 -13.91 22.71
C PRO A 26 -12.01 -12.74 23.63
N GLY A 27 -11.67 -12.80 24.92
CA GLY A 27 -12.07 -11.80 25.91
C GLY A 27 -10.92 -11.29 26.77
N TYR A 28 -11.18 -10.18 27.46
CA TYR A 28 -10.25 -9.50 28.35
C TYR A 28 -10.92 -9.23 29.69
N LYS A 29 -10.19 -9.45 30.78
CA LYS A 29 -10.66 -9.27 32.16
C LYS A 29 -9.83 -8.22 32.89
N VAL A 30 -10.50 -7.27 33.52
CA VAL A 30 -9.88 -6.25 34.38
C VAL A 30 -10.31 -6.48 35.80
N GLU A 31 -9.35 -6.60 36.70
CA GLU A 31 -9.60 -6.82 38.12
C GLU A 31 -8.94 -5.70 38.92
N ARG A 32 -9.72 -5.07 39.80
CA ARG A 32 -9.21 -4.14 40.81
C ARG A 32 -9.19 -4.89 42.15
N GLU A 33 -8.08 -4.83 42.88
CA GLU A 33 -8.05 -5.45 44.22
C GLU A 33 -9.09 -4.79 45.14
N GLY A 34 -10.12 -5.55 45.50
CA GLY A 34 -11.18 -5.14 46.43
C GLY A 34 -12.48 -4.56 45.83
N VAL A 35 -12.63 -4.41 44.51
CA VAL A 35 -13.88 -3.95 43.85
C VAL A 35 -14.02 -4.54 42.42
N THR A 36 -15.26 -4.61 41.92
CA THR A 36 -15.78 -4.98 40.57
C THR A 36 -14.79 -5.52 39.53
N SER A 37 -15.04 -6.73 39.03
CA SER A 37 -14.39 -7.28 37.83
C SER A 37 -15.19 -6.93 36.58
N TYR A 38 -14.54 -6.36 35.56
CA TYR A 38 -15.15 -6.15 34.25
C TYR A 38 -14.69 -7.27 33.30
N THR A 39 -15.65 -7.96 32.70
CA THR A 39 -15.38 -8.98 31.68
C THR A 39 -15.87 -8.46 30.33
N PHE A 40 -14.96 -8.31 29.38
CA PHE A 40 -15.27 -7.91 28.01
C PHE A 40 -15.21 -9.16 27.12
N GLY A 41 -16.30 -9.44 26.42
CA GLY A 41 -16.34 -10.48 25.38
C GLY A 41 -16.73 -9.84 24.05
N ILE A 42 -15.95 -10.12 23.00
CA ILE A 42 -16.34 -9.80 21.62
C ILE A 42 -16.93 -11.08 21.04
N ILE A 43 -18.22 -11.05 20.72
CA ILE A 43 -18.88 -12.14 20.00
C ILE A 43 -19.08 -11.67 18.56
N SER A 44 -18.37 -12.30 17.63
CA SER A 44 -18.62 -12.13 16.19
C SER A 44 -19.99 -12.74 15.87
N LEU A 45 -20.88 -11.94 15.29
CA LEU A 45 -22.16 -12.43 14.81
C LEU A 45 -21.92 -13.14 13.47
N GLU A 46 -22.19 -14.45 13.40
CA GLU A 46 -21.91 -15.28 12.22
C GLU A 46 -22.63 -14.79 10.95
N GLU A 47 -22.02 -15.07 9.79
CA GLU A 47 -22.43 -14.61 8.44
C GLU A 47 -23.85 -15.04 8.04
N GLU A 48 -24.40 -16.10 8.64
CA GLU A 48 -25.71 -16.68 8.31
C GLU A 48 -26.91 -15.75 8.63
N TYR A 49 -26.70 -14.63 9.32
CA TYR A 49 -27.76 -13.66 9.66
C TYR A 49 -28.08 -12.62 8.57
N TYR A 50 -27.26 -12.50 7.50
CA TYR A 50 -27.38 -11.39 6.54
C TYR A 50 -27.82 -11.87 5.15
N LYS A 51 -29.02 -11.45 4.71
CA LYS A 51 -29.56 -11.74 3.36
C LYS A 51 -29.09 -10.76 2.27
N THR A 52 -28.29 -9.74 2.61
CA THR A 52 -27.80 -8.71 1.68
C THR A 52 -26.38 -8.26 2.04
N PRO A 53 -25.53 -7.85 1.08
CA PRO A 53 -24.19 -7.34 1.37
C PRO A 53 -24.29 -6.04 2.17
N LYS A 54 -23.66 -6.00 3.34
CA LYS A 54 -23.46 -4.77 4.13
C LYS A 54 -22.03 -4.26 3.90
N SER A 55 -21.80 -2.96 4.05
CA SER A 55 -20.47 -2.33 4.04
C SER A 55 -19.76 -2.35 5.41
N TYR A 56 -20.34 -3.07 6.39
CA TYR A 56 -19.89 -3.10 7.78
C TYR A 56 -20.13 -4.47 8.41
N TYR A 57 -19.39 -4.81 9.47
CA TYR A 57 -19.64 -5.96 10.32
C TYR A 57 -20.01 -5.51 11.76
N GLU A 58 -20.74 -6.35 12.49
CA GLU A 58 -21.30 -6.04 13.82
C GLU A 58 -20.67 -6.93 14.90
N ASN A 59 -20.26 -6.31 16.01
CA ASN A 59 -19.79 -7.02 17.20
C ASN A 59 -20.71 -6.71 18.39
N LEU A 60 -21.11 -7.73 19.14
CA LEU A 60 -21.76 -7.54 20.44
C LEU A 60 -20.67 -7.34 21.51
N VAL A 61 -20.65 -6.17 22.12
CA VAL A 61 -19.83 -5.87 23.28
C VAL A 61 -20.68 -6.00 24.53
N VAL A 62 -20.35 -6.98 25.36
CA VAL A 62 -21.00 -7.18 26.66
C VAL A 62 -20.14 -6.60 27.76
N VAL A 63 -20.74 -5.74 28.58
CA VAL A 63 -20.13 -5.15 29.78
C VAL A 63 -20.92 -5.63 30.99
N GLU A 64 -20.28 -6.43 31.83
CA GLU A 64 -20.82 -6.80 33.13
C GLU A 64 -20.29 -5.86 34.20
N ASP A 65 -21.19 -5.16 34.89
CA ASP A 65 -20.89 -4.35 36.07
C ASP A 65 -21.67 -4.85 37.31
N SER A 66 -21.48 -4.19 38.45
CA SER A 66 -22.16 -4.54 39.70
C SER A 66 -23.68 -4.32 39.67
N GLU A 67 -24.20 -3.63 38.66
CA GLU A 67 -25.63 -3.30 38.48
C GLU A 67 -26.31 -4.18 37.43
N GLY A 68 -25.54 -4.91 36.62
CA GLY A 68 -26.02 -5.94 35.71
C GLY A 68 -25.19 -6.10 34.43
N THR A 69 -25.65 -6.97 33.54
CA THR A 69 -25.07 -7.15 32.21
C THR A 69 -25.68 -6.14 31.24
N ARG A 70 -24.86 -5.27 30.65
CA ARG A 70 -25.24 -4.33 29.59
C ARG A 70 -24.59 -4.78 28.26
N GLY A 71 -25.28 -4.62 27.15
CA GLY A 71 -24.77 -4.97 25.82
C GLY A 71 -24.85 -3.79 24.85
N PHE A 72 -23.92 -3.70 23.92
CA PHE A 72 -23.96 -2.74 22.81
C PHE A 72 -23.57 -3.45 21.53
N VAL A 73 -24.23 -3.14 20.42
CA VAL A 73 -23.78 -3.54 19.09
C VAL A 73 -22.91 -2.43 18.54
N MET A 74 -21.68 -2.78 18.17
CA MET A 74 -20.76 -1.87 17.50
C MET A 74 -20.60 -2.25 16.04
N ARG A 75 -20.83 -1.30 15.15
CA ARG A 75 -20.66 -1.47 13.70
C ARG A 75 -19.29 -0.96 13.28
N TYR A 76 -18.57 -1.76 12.51
CA TYR A 76 -17.25 -1.43 11.95
C TYR A 76 -17.31 -1.38 10.44
N ALA A 77 -16.80 -0.33 9.82
CA ALA A 77 -16.66 -0.27 8.37
C ALA A 77 -15.65 -1.32 7.88
N ILE A 78 -16.03 -2.13 6.88
CA ILE A 78 -15.16 -3.22 6.37
C ILE A 78 -13.87 -2.66 5.76
N GLU A 79 -13.94 -1.49 5.13
CA GLU A 79 -12.81 -0.92 4.39
C GLU A 79 -11.74 -0.29 5.30
N THR A 80 -12.15 0.26 6.45
CA THR A 80 -11.27 1.02 7.35
C THR A 80 -11.03 0.33 8.69
N ASP A 81 -11.86 -0.66 9.04
CA ASP A 81 -11.90 -1.30 10.35
C ASP A 81 -12.19 -0.32 11.50
N GLU A 82 -12.80 0.82 11.19
CA GLU A 82 -13.13 1.86 12.16
C GLU A 82 -14.60 1.75 12.62
N PRO A 83 -14.91 2.04 13.90
CA PRO A 83 -16.28 2.04 14.40
C PRO A 83 -17.06 3.19 13.77
N ILE A 84 -18.19 2.87 13.14
CA ILE A 84 -19.05 3.85 12.45
C ILE A 84 -20.32 4.18 13.22
N GLU A 85 -20.78 3.28 14.09
CA GLU A 85 -22.04 3.44 14.83
C GLU A 85 -22.11 2.54 16.06
N TRP A 86 -22.84 3.01 17.08
CA TRP A 86 -23.05 2.32 18.35
C TRP A 86 -24.55 2.29 18.66
N GLU A 87 -25.10 1.11 18.87
CA GLU A 87 -26.49 0.93 19.27
C GLU A 87 -26.57 0.22 20.64
N PRO A 88 -27.20 0.84 21.66
CA PRO A 88 -27.38 0.20 22.95
C PRO A 88 -28.37 -0.97 22.86
N VAL A 89 -28.05 -2.09 23.50
CA VAL A 89 -28.93 -3.23 23.63
C VAL A 89 -29.45 -3.27 25.06
N PHE A 90 -30.67 -2.78 25.28
CA PHE A 90 -31.29 -2.79 26.60
C PHE A 90 -32.13 -4.06 26.82
N GLY A 91 -31.75 -4.85 27.82
CA GLY A 91 -32.55 -5.99 28.28
C GLY A 91 -32.10 -6.42 29.68
N LYS A 92 -33.04 -6.49 30.63
CA LYS A 92 -32.77 -7.04 31.95
C LYS A 92 -32.55 -8.55 31.80
N ASN A 93 -31.33 -9.00 32.11
CA ASN A 93 -30.80 -10.37 31.98
C ASN A 93 -30.43 -10.82 30.56
N ILE A 94 -29.22 -10.46 30.11
CA ILE A 94 -28.46 -11.33 29.21
C ILE A 94 -27.93 -12.51 30.05
N GLN A 95 -28.79 -13.49 30.37
CA GLN A 95 -28.33 -14.75 30.97
C GLN A 95 -27.91 -15.70 29.83
N SER A 96 -26.61 -15.94 29.70
CA SER A 96 -26.13 -17.10 28.96
C SER A 96 -26.49 -18.36 29.77
N TYR A 97 -27.48 -19.12 29.32
CA TYR A 97 -27.70 -20.45 29.89
C TYR A 97 -26.61 -21.38 29.34
N PRO A 98 -25.78 -22.02 30.18
CA PRO A 98 -25.02 -23.18 29.71
C PRO A 98 -26.02 -24.27 29.33
N CYS A 99 -25.80 -24.90 28.17
CA CYS A 99 -26.65 -25.92 27.58
C CYS A 99 -27.12 -26.95 28.63
N GLY A 100 -28.38 -26.84 29.04
CA GLY A 100 -29.07 -27.81 29.89
C GLY A 100 -30.32 -28.29 29.19
N GLU A 101 -30.59 -29.58 29.27
CA GLU A 101 -31.79 -30.21 28.70
C GLU A 101 -33.04 -29.59 29.32
N VAL A 102 -33.85 -28.92 28.50
CA VAL A 102 -35.16 -28.42 28.93
C VAL A 102 -36.22 -29.44 28.49
N SER A 103 -36.84 -30.10 29.47
CA SER A 103 -38.02 -30.93 29.23
C SER A 103 -39.26 -30.05 29.12
N VAL A 104 -39.86 -29.99 27.93
CA VAL A 104 -41.15 -29.30 27.73
C VAL A 104 -42.28 -30.30 27.88
N VAL A 105 -43.07 -30.19 28.95
CA VAL A 105 -44.29 -30.98 29.15
C VAL A 105 -45.45 -30.28 28.43
N GLY A 106 -45.75 -30.74 27.22
CA GLY A 106 -46.95 -30.31 26.48
C GLY A 106 -48.18 -31.10 26.95
N ILE A 107 -49.19 -30.43 27.48
CA ILE A 107 -50.53 -31.00 27.68
C ILE A 107 -51.32 -30.74 26.40
N TYR A 108 -51.59 -31.78 25.62
CA TYR A 108 -52.43 -31.67 24.43
C TYR A 108 -53.91 -31.63 24.82
N PRO A 109 -54.72 -30.71 24.27
CA PRO A 109 -56.16 -30.81 24.36
C PRO A 109 -56.67 -31.90 23.41
N CYS A 110 -57.71 -32.62 23.85
CA CYS A 110 -58.33 -33.72 23.10
C CYS A 110 -58.85 -33.23 21.74
N ILE A 111 -58.43 -33.89 20.65
CA ILE A 111 -58.96 -33.64 19.31
C ILE A 111 -60.20 -34.51 19.12
N CYS A 112 -61.38 -33.89 19.07
CA CYS A 112 -62.58 -34.54 18.53
C CYS A 112 -62.68 -34.20 17.05
N ALA A 113 -62.36 -35.17 16.19
CA ALA A 113 -62.52 -34.99 14.75
C ALA A 113 -64.02 -35.06 14.40
N GLY A 114 -64.60 -33.87 14.19
CA GLY A 114 -65.82 -33.60 13.44
C GLY A 114 -67.03 -34.53 13.63
N HIS A 115 -68.06 -34.06 14.32
CA HIS A 115 -69.48 -34.12 13.93
C HIS A 115 -70.36 -33.31 14.92
N PHE A 116 -71.57 -32.97 14.48
CA PHE A 116 -72.56 -32.03 15.06
C PHE A 116 -72.80 -32.12 16.59
N PRO A 117 -73.30 -31.03 17.23
CA PRO A 117 -73.50 -30.98 18.67
C PRO A 117 -74.64 -31.92 19.11
N GLY A 118 -74.30 -32.99 19.85
CA GLY A 118 -75.28 -33.88 20.48
C GLY A 118 -74.84 -35.31 20.81
N ASP A 119 -73.61 -35.73 20.52
CA ASP A 119 -73.19 -37.13 20.72
C ASP A 119 -72.54 -37.37 22.13
N PRO A 120 -73.10 -38.24 23.00
CA PRO A 120 -72.55 -38.51 24.33
C PRO A 120 -71.37 -39.52 24.37
N SER A 121 -70.79 -39.92 23.24
CA SER A 121 -69.69 -40.91 23.21
C SER A 121 -68.27 -40.35 23.17
N CYS A 122 -67.98 -39.26 23.90
CA CYS A 122 -66.59 -38.84 24.17
C CYS A 122 -66.09 -39.46 25.48
N THR A 123 -65.52 -40.67 25.41
CA THR A 123 -64.80 -41.27 26.54
C THR A 123 -63.33 -40.85 26.50
N CYS A 124 -62.92 -39.95 27.40
CA CYS A 124 -61.50 -39.72 27.69
C CYS A 124 -60.95 -40.95 28.42
N GLY A 125 -60.17 -41.77 27.70
CA GLY A 125 -59.45 -42.91 28.26
C GLY A 125 -58.36 -42.48 29.24
N THR A 126 -58.25 -43.25 30.31
CA THR A 126 -57.37 -43.13 31.48
C THR A 126 -55.87 -43.02 31.20
N LYS A 127 -55.21 -42.23 32.06
CA LYS A 127 -53.78 -42.20 32.48
C LYS A 127 -52.75 -43.00 31.67
N GLY A 128 -51.77 -42.24 31.17
CA GLY A 128 -50.36 -42.56 31.31
C GLY A 128 -49.69 -43.17 30.09
N TYR A 129 -49.28 -42.34 29.13
CA TYR A 129 -48.10 -42.60 28.32
C TYR A 129 -47.42 -41.25 28.01
N VAL A 130 -46.29 -41.00 28.68
CA VAL A 130 -45.37 -39.92 28.33
C VAL A 130 -44.40 -40.51 27.32
N GLN A 131 -44.37 -39.98 26.10
CA GLN A 131 -43.36 -40.33 25.13
C GLN A 131 -42.37 -39.17 25.06
N GLU A 132 -41.21 -39.35 25.68
CA GLU A 132 -40.09 -38.40 25.59
C GLU A 132 -39.49 -38.50 24.19
N PHE A 133 -39.47 -37.38 23.46
CA PHE A 133 -38.66 -37.23 22.27
C PHE A 133 -37.52 -36.29 22.59
N THR A 134 -36.30 -36.80 22.50
CA THR A 134 -35.07 -36.02 22.54
C THR A 134 -34.72 -35.63 21.11
N GLN A 135 -34.95 -34.37 20.73
CA GLN A 135 -34.30 -33.77 19.57
C GLN A 135 -33.49 -32.58 20.04
N GLY A 136 -32.20 -32.57 19.69
CA GLY A 136 -31.32 -31.43 19.93
C GLY A 136 -31.77 -30.25 19.07
N VAL A 137 -32.13 -29.15 19.72
CA VAL A 137 -32.43 -27.86 19.08
C VAL A 137 -31.17 -26.99 19.14
N PRO A 138 -30.75 -26.33 18.05
CA PRO A 138 -29.63 -25.40 18.11
C PRO A 138 -30.04 -24.12 18.85
N CYS A 139 -29.06 -23.48 19.48
CA CYS A 139 -29.20 -22.30 20.32
C CYS A 139 -29.97 -21.17 19.62
N GLY A 140 -30.98 -20.61 20.29
CA GLY A 140 -31.68 -19.41 19.86
C GLY A 140 -31.64 -18.35 20.96
N ALA A 141 -31.16 -17.16 20.62
CA ALA A 141 -31.27 -15.98 21.48
C ALA A 141 -32.55 -15.20 21.12
N VAL A 142 -33.21 -14.63 22.13
CA VAL A 142 -34.38 -13.78 21.97
C VAL A 142 -34.00 -12.38 22.41
N TYR A 143 -34.29 -11.39 21.57
CA TYR A 143 -34.09 -9.98 21.90
C TYR A 143 -35.41 -9.21 21.72
N VAL A 144 -35.51 -8.08 22.41
CA VAL A 144 -36.66 -7.16 22.37
C VAL A 144 -36.10 -5.77 22.07
N THR A 145 -36.64 -5.10 21.05
CA THR A 145 -36.28 -3.71 20.71
C THR A 145 -37.05 -2.71 21.58
N GLU A 146 -36.63 -1.44 21.64
CA GLU A 146 -37.26 -0.38 22.46
C GLU A 146 -38.75 -0.16 22.16
N ASP A 147 -39.18 -0.50 20.96
CA ASP A 147 -40.55 -0.46 20.44
C ASP A 147 -41.39 -1.72 20.78
N GLY A 148 -40.81 -2.69 21.51
CA GLY A 148 -41.52 -3.83 22.08
C GLY A 148 -41.86 -4.94 21.10
N GLU A 149 -41.37 -4.88 19.85
CA GLU A 149 -41.51 -5.98 18.91
C GLU A 149 -40.58 -7.15 19.28
N LYS A 150 -41.16 -8.35 19.38
CA LYS A 150 -40.43 -9.61 19.61
C LYS A 150 -40.29 -10.33 18.27
N GLY A 151 -39.10 -10.29 17.67
CA GLY A 151 -38.76 -11.10 16.51
C GLY A 151 -38.32 -12.51 16.93
N GLY A 152 -39.24 -13.48 16.92
CA GLY A 152 -38.92 -14.90 17.10
C GLY A 152 -39.14 -15.66 15.80
N GLY A 153 -38.10 -15.84 14.99
CA GLY A 153 -38.16 -16.64 13.76
C GLY A 153 -37.87 -18.11 14.02
N PHE A 154 -38.88 -18.92 14.33
CA PHE A 154 -38.76 -20.38 14.24
C PHE A 154 -39.03 -20.81 12.80
N ASN A 155 -38.01 -21.31 12.10
CA ASN A 155 -38.17 -21.91 10.79
C ASN A 155 -37.94 -23.43 10.90
N ILE A 156 -39.02 -24.21 11.01
CA ILE A 156 -38.95 -25.67 10.93
C ILE A 156 -38.82 -26.03 9.46
N GLY A 157 -37.60 -26.31 9.02
CA GLY A 157 -37.31 -26.78 7.66
C GLY A 157 -37.89 -28.16 7.40
N GLY A 158 -39.08 -28.20 6.80
CA GLY A 158 -39.60 -29.40 6.14
C GLY A 158 -38.95 -29.55 4.75
N THR A 159 -38.32 -30.70 4.50
CA THR A 159 -37.77 -31.07 3.19
C THR A 159 -38.87 -31.12 2.12
N PRO A 160 -38.63 -30.61 0.89
CA PRO A 160 -39.63 -30.73 -0.18
C PRO A 160 -39.47 -32.08 -0.88
N SER A 161 -40.50 -32.93 -0.75
CA SER A 161 -40.74 -34.02 -1.69
C SER A 161 -42.10 -33.79 -2.37
N GLY A 162 -42.11 -33.82 -3.70
CA GLY A 162 -43.30 -34.19 -4.46
C GLY A 162 -44.09 -33.06 -5.15
N THR A 163 -43.94 -33.04 -6.47
CA THR A 163 -45.01 -32.94 -7.49
C THR A 163 -45.74 -31.62 -7.77
N SER A 164 -45.56 -31.22 -9.04
CA SER A 164 -46.38 -30.41 -9.95
C SER A 164 -47.91 -30.41 -9.71
N GLY A 165 -48.51 -29.22 -9.76
CA GLY A 165 -49.94 -29.02 -10.00
C GLY A 165 -50.33 -27.55 -9.86
N GLY A 166 -50.73 -26.90 -10.95
CA GLY A 166 -50.94 -25.45 -11.02
C GLY A 166 -52.22 -24.93 -10.36
N GLY A 167 -52.34 -23.60 -10.34
CA GLY A 167 -53.62 -22.89 -10.18
C GLY A 167 -53.64 -21.73 -9.19
N SER A 168 -53.68 -20.51 -9.75
CA SER A 168 -54.54 -19.37 -9.37
C SER A 168 -54.54 -18.81 -7.93
N THR A 169 -54.19 -17.51 -7.88
CA THR A 169 -54.80 -16.37 -7.14
C THR A 169 -55.16 -16.50 -5.65
N ASN A 170 -54.58 -15.58 -4.84
CA ASN A 170 -55.08 -14.93 -3.62
C ASN A 170 -56.50 -15.34 -3.16
N PRO A 171 -56.77 -15.52 -1.84
CA PRO A 171 -56.61 -14.39 -0.90
C PRO A 171 -56.37 -14.73 0.61
N SER A 172 -56.04 -13.68 1.36
CA SER A 172 -56.38 -13.38 2.76
C SER A 172 -56.86 -14.51 3.70
N GLY A 173 -56.20 -14.61 4.87
CA GLY A 173 -56.90 -14.94 6.12
C GLY A 173 -56.14 -15.89 7.04
N TRP A 174 -55.24 -15.38 7.87
CA TRP A 174 -54.89 -16.01 9.15
C TRP A 174 -54.87 -14.94 10.24
N TYR A 175 -55.98 -14.90 11.00
CA TYR A 175 -56.07 -14.21 12.27
C TYR A 175 -55.26 -15.01 13.30
N GLY A 176 -54.06 -14.52 13.64
CA GLY A 176 -53.36 -14.93 14.86
C GLY A 176 -53.94 -14.16 16.05
N TYR A 177 -54.60 -14.85 16.97
CA TYR A 177 -55.01 -14.29 18.25
C TYR A 177 -53.74 -13.89 19.05
N PRO A 178 -53.61 -12.64 19.52
CA PRO A 178 -52.56 -12.30 20.47
C PRO A 178 -52.83 -13.05 21.77
N GLN A 179 -51.83 -13.81 22.24
CA GLN A 179 -51.86 -14.37 23.59
C GLN A 179 -51.81 -13.22 24.60
N TYR A 180 -52.87 -13.12 25.38
CA TYR A 180 -53.02 -12.15 26.47
C TYR A 180 -52.08 -12.56 27.62
N ILE A 181 -50.97 -11.83 27.77
CA ILE A 181 -50.13 -11.87 28.97
C ILE A 181 -50.72 -10.83 29.94
N PRO A 182 -51.01 -11.18 31.21
CA PRO A 182 -51.56 -10.22 32.16
C PRO A 182 -50.58 -9.07 32.37
N GLY A 183 -51.03 -7.84 32.08
CA GLY A 183 -50.31 -6.62 32.37
C GLY A 183 -50.22 -6.40 33.88
N ASN A 184 -48.99 -6.43 34.40
CA ASN A 184 -48.68 -5.80 35.66
C ASN A 184 -48.05 -4.44 35.35
N ASP A 185 -48.70 -3.39 35.84
CA ASP A 185 -48.22 -2.02 35.87
C ASP A 185 -46.82 -1.95 36.50
N TYR A 186 -45.80 -1.70 35.69
CA TYR A 186 -44.55 -1.14 36.15
C TYR A 186 -44.47 0.29 35.62
N THR A 187 -44.93 1.23 36.43
CA THR A 187 -44.73 2.67 36.21
C THR A 187 -43.23 2.96 36.24
N ASN A 188 -42.77 3.57 35.16
CA ASN A 188 -41.38 3.77 34.80
C ASN A 188 -40.78 5.01 35.50
N GLU A 189 -40.85 5.08 36.83
CA GLU A 189 -40.53 6.31 37.58
C GLU A 189 -39.15 6.35 38.26
N ASN A 190 -38.26 5.37 38.04
CA ASN A 190 -36.91 5.37 38.66
C ASN A 190 -35.79 5.05 37.66
N PHE A 191 -35.77 5.71 36.50
CA PHE A 191 -34.57 5.78 35.69
C PHE A 191 -33.78 7.03 36.05
N THR A 192 -32.86 6.89 37.00
CA THR A 192 -31.78 7.85 37.19
C THR A 192 -30.85 7.72 35.98
N GLN A 193 -30.83 8.72 35.11
CA GLN A 193 -29.74 8.88 34.15
C GLN A 193 -28.48 9.22 34.95
N GLU A 194 -27.69 8.20 35.29
CA GLU A 194 -26.32 8.43 35.70
C GLU A 194 -25.55 8.94 34.48
N PRO A 195 -24.87 10.10 34.56
CA PRO A 195 -23.99 10.54 33.49
C PRO A 195 -22.87 9.51 33.35
N PHE A 196 -22.81 8.85 32.19
CA PHE A 196 -21.74 7.91 31.87
C PHE A 196 -20.39 8.59 32.10
N THR A 197 -19.65 8.11 33.10
CA THR A 197 -18.21 8.34 33.20
C THR A 197 -17.57 7.72 31.96
N GLN A 198 -16.72 8.49 31.28
CA GLN A 198 -15.95 8.07 30.10
C GLN A 198 -15.45 6.64 30.29
N ILE A 199 -15.92 5.73 29.42
CA ILE A 199 -15.32 4.40 29.28
C ILE A 199 -13.84 4.66 28.95
N PRO A 200 -12.89 4.06 29.68
CA PRO A 200 -11.47 4.19 29.33
C PRO A 200 -11.32 3.79 27.87
N GLU A 201 -10.78 4.69 27.04
CA GLU A 201 -10.53 4.36 25.64
C GLU A 201 -9.74 3.05 25.61
N PRO A 202 -10.24 2.01 24.92
CA PRO A 202 -9.55 0.74 24.88
C PRO A 202 -8.12 0.99 24.38
N LYS A 203 -7.12 0.55 25.15
CA LYS A 203 -5.74 0.59 24.69
C LYS A 203 -5.66 -0.19 23.38
N LEU A 204 -5.50 0.54 22.28
CA LEU A 204 -5.50 -0.04 20.92
C LEU A 204 -4.26 -0.91 20.66
N ILE A 205 -3.20 -0.78 21.47
CA ILE A 205 -1.97 -1.55 21.35
C ILE A 205 -1.58 -2.23 22.66
N ASP A 206 -0.93 -3.38 22.57
CA ASP A 206 -0.38 -4.07 23.74
C ASP A 206 0.84 -3.32 24.31
N ASP A 207 1.08 -3.47 25.62
CA ASP A 207 2.15 -2.75 26.32
C ASP A 207 3.55 -3.08 25.77
N TYR A 208 3.73 -4.25 25.15
CA TYR A 208 5.01 -4.64 24.55
C TYR A 208 5.27 -3.92 23.22
N THR A 209 4.24 -3.77 22.38
CA THR A 209 4.30 -2.94 21.17
C THR A 209 4.53 -1.46 21.53
N ALA A 210 3.84 -0.94 22.55
CA ALA A 210 4.08 0.41 23.06
C ALA A 210 5.54 0.60 23.50
N ALA A 211 6.10 -0.34 24.26
CA ALA A 211 7.49 -0.28 24.70
C ALA A 211 8.51 -0.31 23.54
N LYS A 212 8.23 -1.07 22.46
CA LYS A 212 9.05 -1.03 21.24
C LYS A 212 9.02 0.33 20.58
N ILE A 213 7.83 0.94 20.48
CA ILE A 213 7.68 2.27 19.89
C ILE A 213 8.48 3.30 20.69
N THR A 214 8.37 3.32 22.02
CA THR A 214 9.15 4.22 22.87
C THR A 214 10.66 3.98 22.73
N PHE A 215 11.11 2.73 22.63
CA PHE A 215 12.52 2.42 22.35
C PHE A 215 12.97 2.97 21.00
N ILE A 216 12.18 2.77 19.93
CA ILE A 216 12.48 3.29 18.60
C ILE A 216 12.52 4.82 18.64
N ALA A 217 11.52 5.46 19.24
CA ALA A 217 11.40 6.90 19.35
C ALA A 217 12.60 7.51 20.09
N GLY A 218 12.98 6.95 21.23
CA GLY A 218 14.16 7.39 21.98
C GLY A 218 15.47 7.15 21.23
N THR A 219 15.62 6.00 20.56
CA THR A 219 16.85 5.65 19.83
C THR A 219 17.03 6.50 18.58
N LEU A 220 15.94 6.76 17.87
CA LEU A 220 15.94 7.56 16.65
C LEU A 220 15.73 9.04 16.93
N GLY A 221 15.49 9.48 18.16
CA GLY A 221 15.21 10.89 18.47
C GLY A 221 13.99 11.43 17.73
N LEU A 222 12.90 10.66 17.69
CA LEU A 222 11.62 11.10 17.13
C LEU A 222 10.98 12.18 18.00
N SER A 223 10.12 13.02 17.42
CA SER A 223 9.29 13.92 18.20
C SER A 223 8.23 13.15 18.99
N GLU A 224 7.76 13.74 20.09
CA GLU A 224 6.64 13.18 20.88
C GLU A 224 5.38 13.00 20.01
N GLU A 225 5.15 13.92 19.06
CA GLU A 225 4.06 13.80 18.09
C GLU A 225 4.21 12.55 17.20
N ALA A 226 5.41 12.27 16.70
CA ALA A 226 5.68 11.08 15.89
C ALA A 226 5.55 9.79 16.71
N GLU A 227 6.02 9.78 17.97
CA GLU A 227 5.84 8.66 18.89
C GLU A 227 4.36 8.38 19.16
N ASN A 228 3.59 9.42 19.50
CA ASN A 228 2.14 9.31 19.72
C ASN A 228 1.40 8.84 18.47
N TRP A 229 1.82 9.29 17.28
CA TRP A 229 1.28 8.81 16.01
C TRP A 229 1.52 7.31 15.79
N LEU A 230 2.73 6.82 16.09
CA LEU A 230 3.06 5.39 16.02
C LEU A 230 2.26 4.58 17.04
N ILE A 231 2.04 5.09 18.24
CA ILE A 231 1.22 4.44 19.27
C ILE A 231 -0.23 4.30 18.80
N THR A 232 -0.83 5.40 18.36
CA THR A 232 -2.23 5.41 17.90
C THR A 232 -2.44 4.56 16.66
N SER A 233 -1.43 4.47 15.79
CA SER A 233 -1.49 3.68 14.55
C SER A 233 -0.98 2.25 14.71
N GLY A 234 -0.43 1.88 15.86
CA GLY A 234 0.31 0.63 16.07
C GLY A 234 -0.54 -0.63 16.05
N ASN A 235 -1.88 -0.49 16.05
CA ASN A 235 -2.84 -1.57 15.87
C ASN A 235 -2.96 -2.02 14.39
N LYS A 236 -2.51 -1.20 13.44
CA LYS A 236 -2.51 -1.55 12.01
C LYS A 236 -1.38 -2.55 11.75
N ALA A 237 -1.71 -3.71 11.18
CA ALA A 237 -0.75 -4.80 10.93
C ALA A 237 0.50 -4.37 10.13
N SER A 238 0.35 -3.46 9.17
CA SER A 238 1.47 -2.89 8.41
C SER A 238 2.42 -2.07 9.28
N VAL A 239 1.87 -1.27 10.21
CA VAL A 239 2.63 -0.44 11.17
C VAL A 239 3.35 -1.33 12.18
N THR A 240 2.68 -2.35 12.71
CA THR A 240 3.29 -3.35 13.60
C THR A 240 4.47 -4.07 12.89
N THR A 241 4.33 -4.37 11.61
CA THR A 241 5.40 -4.99 10.80
C THR A 241 6.61 -4.08 10.69
N LEU A 242 6.41 -2.79 10.37
CA LEU A 242 7.48 -1.80 10.31
C LEU A 242 8.18 -1.63 11.66
N ILE A 243 7.42 -1.49 12.75
CA ILE A 243 7.92 -1.41 14.13
C ILE A 243 8.79 -2.62 14.46
N ASN A 244 8.32 -3.83 14.16
CA ASN A 244 9.06 -5.06 14.44
C ASN A 244 10.38 -5.12 13.67
N LYS A 245 10.38 -4.72 12.40
CA LYS A 245 11.61 -4.64 11.60
C LYS A 245 12.58 -3.63 12.17
N LEU A 246 12.15 -2.39 12.40
CA LEU A 246 12.98 -1.33 12.97
C LEU A 246 13.56 -1.72 14.31
N PHE A 247 12.73 -2.26 15.21
CA PHE A 247 13.17 -2.72 16.53
C PHE A 247 14.26 -3.79 16.42
N ALA A 248 14.06 -4.82 15.58
CA ALA A 248 15.04 -5.86 15.37
C ALA A 248 16.37 -5.32 14.79
N LYS A 249 16.30 -4.36 13.86
CA LYS A 249 17.49 -3.74 13.25
C LYS A 249 18.23 -2.81 14.23
N LEU A 250 17.50 -2.06 15.06
CA LEU A 250 18.10 -1.17 16.07
C LEU A 250 18.69 -1.93 17.26
N LEU A 251 18.22 -3.14 17.56
CA LEU A 251 18.88 -4.02 18.53
C LEU A 251 20.18 -4.65 18.00
N SER A 252 20.38 -4.68 16.68
CA SER A 252 21.63 -5.17 16.09
C SER A 252 22.78 -4.20 16.41
N PRO A 253 23.98 -4.69 16.79
CA PRO A 253 25.13 -3.83 17.07
C PRO A 253 25.72 -3.15 15.82
N LEU A 254 25.18 -3.43 14.63
CA LEU A 254 25.73 -3.01 13.33
C LEU A 254 25.15 -1.68 12.81
N HIS A 255 24.25 -1.03 13.53
CA HIS A 255 23.68 0.24 13.08
C HIS A 255 24.65 1.41 13.33
N THR A 256 24.78 2.30 12.35
CA THR A 256 25.56 3.54 12.43
C THR A 256 24.64 4.74 12.66
N GLU A 257 25.19 5.92 12.99
CA GLU A 257 24.38 7.15 13.11
C GLU A 257 23.72 7.54 11.78
N GLU A 258 24.39 7.26 10.66
CA GLU A 258 23.83 7.45 9.32
C GLU A 258 22.61 6.54 9.09
N SER A 259 22.70 5.26 9.47
CA SER A 259 21.55 4.35 9.37
C SER A 259 20.39 4.76 10.28
N LYS A 260 20.66 5.31 11.48
CA LYS A 260 19.62 5.86 12.36
C LYS A 260 18.95 7.08 11.73
N ALA A 261 19.71 7.98 11.13
CA ALA A 261 19.16 9.13 10.41
C ALA A 261 18.24 8.68 9.26
N ALA A 262 18.67 7.69 8.48
CA ALA A 262 17.86 7.13 7.40
C ALA A 262 16.58 6.43 7.94
N PHE A 263 16.66 5.66 9.03
CA PHE A 263 15.47 5.06 9.65
C PHE A 263 14.48 6.11 10.19
N ARG A 264 15.00 7.22 10.74
CA ARG A 264 14.16 8.36 11.13
C ARG A 264 13.42 8.93 9.92
N GLU A 265 14.11 9.10 8.79
CA GLU A 265 13.47 9.57 7.54
C GLU A 265 12.40 8.59 7.04
N VAL A 266 12.61 7.28 7.14
CA VAL A 266 11.59 6.29 6.79
C VAL A 266 10.32 6.44 7.64
N ILE A 267 10.46 6.65 8.96
CA ILE A 267 9.31 6.85 9.84
C ILE A 267 8.59 8.16 9.51
N ASN A 268 9.33 9.25 9.35
CA ASN A 268 8.75 10.54 8.99
C ASN A 268 8.00 10.46 7.65
N PHE A 269 8.59 9.80 6.66
CA PHE A 269 7.95 9.53 5.38
C PHE A 269 6.63 8.75 5.55
N ALA A 270 6.63 7.68 6.35
CA ALA A 270 5.43 6.89 6.59
C ALA A 270 4.32 7.71 7.28
N ILE A 271 4.68 8.59 8.22
CA ILE A 271 3.75 9.51 8.90
C ILE A 271 3.20 10.55 7.91
N GLU A 272 4.07 11.20 7.13
CA GLU A 272 3.69 12.21 6.13
C GLU A 272 2.75 11.66 5.05
N ASN A 273 2.85 10.36 4.76
CA ASN A 273 2.00 9.66 3.81
C ASN A 273 0.87 8.87 4.50
N HIS A 274 0.56 9.20 5.75
CA HIS A 274 -0.55 8.66 6.54
C HIS A 274 -0.59 7.11 6.58
N PHE A 275 0.57 6.47 6.55
CA PHE A 275 0.72 5.01 6.54
C PHE A 275 -0.11 4.33 5.43
N SER A 276 -0.22 4.98 4.26
CA SER A 276 -0.90 4.37 3.11
C SER A 276 -0.28 3.00 2.78
N PRO A 277 -1.05 2.05 2.20
CA PRO A 277 -0.51 0.72 1.87
C PRO A 277 0.79 0.78 1.04
N GLU A 278 0.84 1.65 0.03
CA GLU A 278 2.03 1.85 -0.81
C GLU A 278 3.21 2.43 0.00
N ALA A 279 2.96 3.44 0.83
CA ALA A 279 4.00 4.04 1.67
C ALA A 279 4.56 3.02 2.67
N MET A 280 3.71 2.13 3.21
CA MET A 280 4.11 1.10 4.14
C MET A 280 4.87 -0.04 3.48
N GLU A 281 4.49 -0.44 2.28
CA GLU A 281 5.25 -1.41 1.48
C GLU A 281 6.66 -0.86 1.23
N PHE A 282 6.76 0.37 0.74
CA PHE A 282 8.03 1.05 0.50
C PHE A 282 8.85 1.24 1.78
N ALA A 283 8.26 1.72 2.88
CA ALA A 283 8.97 1.92 4.15
C ALA A 283 9.54 0.60 4.68
N ASN A 284 8.78 -0.49 4.56
CA ASN A 284 9.21 -1.83 4.95
C ASN A 284 10.39 -2.35 4.12
N GLU A 285 10.46 -1.96 2.84
CA GLU A 285 11.56 -2.29 1.93
C GLU A 285 12.80 -1.42 2.24
N ALA A 286 12.60 -0.11 2.39
CA ALA A 286 13.66 0.85 2.71
C ALA A 286 14.42 0.46 3.98
N VAL A 287 13.73 0.02 5.04
CA VAL A 287 14.40 -0.48 6.27
C VAL A 287 15.34 -1.65 5.98
N ASN A 288 14.96 -2.57 5.08
CA ASN A 288 15.81 -3.69 4.72
C ASN A 288 17.04 -3.20 3.94
N ILE A 289 16.84 -2.34 2.92
CA ILE A 289 17.91 -1.78 2.10
C ILE A 289 18.95 -1.05 2.95
N ILE A 290 18.50 -0.12 3.81
CA ILE A 290 19.37 0.66 4.71
C ILE A 290 20.16 -0.27 5.64
N SER A 291 19.52 -1.34 6.13
CA SER A 291 20.18 -2.30 7.04
C SER A 291 21.22 -3.17 6.34
N GLU A 292 20.96 -3.57 5.11
CA GLU A 292 21.82 -4.47 4.34
C GLU A 292 22.95 -3.71 3.63
N HIS A 293 22.75 -2.42 3.39
CA HIS A 293 23.68 -1.53 2.72
C HIS A 293 23.90 -0.24 3.52
N PRO A 294 24.55 -0.31 4.70
CA PRO A 294 24.73 0.86 5.57
C PRO A 294 25.59 1.97 4.95
N SER A 295 26.33 1.69 3.87
CA SER A 295 27.07 2.70 3.10
C SER A 295 26.23 3.40 2.03
N PHE A 296 25.02 2.92 1.73
CA PHE A 296 24.10 3.51 0.77
C PHE A 296 23.19 4.49 1.48
N ASN A 297 23.32 5.77 1.16
CA ASN A 297 22.66 6.84 1.90
C ASN A 297 21.35 7.21 1.18
N MET A 298 20.34 6.36 1.38
CA MET A 298 19.07 6.45 0.68
C MET A 298 18.32 7.76 0.99
N ASP A 299 18.02 8.55 -0.05
CA ASP A 299 17.04 9.65 0.03
C ASP A 299 15.64 9.03 -0.06
N VAL A 300 15.01 8.84 1.09
CA VAL A 300 13.74 8.11 1.23
C VAL A 300 12.64 8.76 0.39
N SER A 301 12.50 10.09 0.47
CA SER A 301 11.43 10.83 -0.21
C SER A 301 11.57 10.76 -1.73
N ARG A 302 12.78 10.92 -2.26
CA ARG A 302 13.01 10.83 -3.71
C ARG A 302 13.03 9.40 -4.21
N SER A 303 13.49 8.44 -3.41
CA SER A 303 13.42 7.02 -3.77
C SER A 303 11.97 6.58 -3.99
N PHE A 304 11.04 7.02 -3.14
CA PHE A 304 9.62 6.73 -3.30
C PHE A 304 9.04 7.21 -4.65
N LYS A 305 9.53 8.35 -5.14
CA LYS A 305 9.15 8.98 -6.42
C LYS A 305 9.98 8.51 -7.62
N SER A 306 11.02 7.73 -7.38
CA SER A 306 11.93 7.23 -8.41
C SER A 306 11.63 5.76 -8.71
N PRO A 307 12.04 5.23 -9.86
CA PRO A 307 11.86 3.82 -10.17
C PRO A 307 12.91 2.90 -9.51
N TYR A 308 13.75 3.45 -8.63
CA TYR A 308 14.85 2.79 -7.91
C TYR A 308 15.14 3.52 -6.60
N ASN A 309 15.88 2.87 -5.70
CA ASN A 309 16.38 3.53 -4.48
C ASN A 309 17.52 4.46 -4.86
N ILE A 310 17.48 5.71 -4.38
CA ILE A 310 18.43 6.73 -4.79
C ILE A 310 19.27 7.27 -3.63
N ASP A 311 20.56 7.45 -3.87
CA ASP A 311 21.47 8.21 -3.04
C ASP A 311 21.94 9.46 -3.81
N LEU A 312 21.57 10.63 -3.30
CA LEU A 312 21.93 11.93 -3.86
C LEU A 312 22.99 12.67 -3.04
N THR A 313 23.59 12.04 -2.03
CA THR A 313 24.50 12.70 -1.08
C THR A 313 25.61 13.48 -1.78
N SER A 314 26.20 12.91 -2.83
CA SER A 314 27.30 13.53 -3.58
C SER A 314 26.87 14.70 -4.48
N VAL A 315 25.57 14.85 -4.75
CA VAL A 315 25.01 15.87 -5.66
C VAL A 315 24.02 16.82 -5.00
N THR A 316 23.69 16.61 -3.73
CA THR A 316 22.92 17.55 -2.91
C THR A 316 23.80 18.79 -2.61
N PRO A 317 23.33 20.01 -2.92
CA PRO A 317 24.08 21.23 -2.69
C PRO A 317 24.25 21.52 -1.20
N ASN A 318 25.36 22.13 -0.82
CA ASN A 318 25.54 22.61 0.55
C ASN A 318 24.54 23.73 0.87
N ALA A 319 23.85 23.65 2.01
CA ALA A 319 22.82 24.61 2.39
C ALA A 319 23.34 26.06 2.58
N THR A 320 24.60 26.22 2.98
CA THR A 320 25.19 27.54 3.28
C THR A 320 26.02 28.10 2.13
N ASN A 321 26.60 27.23 1.30
CA ASN A 321 27.37 27.62 0.11
C ASN A 321 27.03 26.70 -1.07
N PRO A 322 25.85 26.86 -1.68
CA PRO A 322 25.34 25.92 -2.66
C PRO A 322 26.17 25.94 -3.95
N GLU A 323 26.67 24.77 -4.34
CA GLU A 323 27.45 24.60 -5.57
C GLU A 323 26.53 24.68 -6.80
N PRO A 324 26.79 25.57 -7.79
CA PRO A 324 25.87 25.82 -8.91
C PRO A 324 25.53 24.58 -9.73
N GLU A 325 26.49 23.68 -9.94
CA GLU A 325 26.27 22.41 -10.65
C GLU A 325 25.30 21.49 -9.91
N LYS A 326 25.39 21.42 -8.58
CA LYS A 326 24.55 20.58 -7.72
C LYS A 326 23.13 21.14 -7.63
N VAL A 327 22.99 22.46 -7.44
CA VAL A 327 21.70 23.14 -7.49
C VAL A 327 21.00 22.86 -8.81
N ARG A 328 21.72 23.02 -9.93
CA ARG A 328 21.15 22.78 -11.25
C ARG A 328 20.74 21.31 -11.44
N PHE A 329 21.59 20.37 -11.05
CA PHE A 329 21.29 18.95 -11.14
C PHE A 329 20.02 18.61 -10.34
N ILE A 330 19.96 18.98 -9.06
CA ILE A 330 18.80 18.69 -8.19
C ILE A 330 17.53 19.33 -8.73
N ASN A 331 17.57 20.58 -9.21
CA ASN A 331 16.39 21.23 -9.79
C ASN A 331 15.83 20.46 -11.00
N ILE A 332 16.70 19.89 -11.84
CA ILE A 332 16.30 19.11 -13.01
C ILE A 332 15.80 17.72 -12.58
N TYR A 333 16.51 17.08 -11.63
CA TYR A 333 16.14 15.79 -11.09
C TYR A 333 14.77 15.82 -10.37
N ASP A 334 14.51 16.86 -9.59
CA ASP A 334 13.24 17.04 -8.88
C ASP A 334 12.08 17.26 -9.85
N LYS A 335 12.30 18.01 -10.94
CA LYS A 335 11.29 18.15 -12.01
C LYS A 335 10.97 16.80 -12.67
N LEU A 336 11.97 15.95 -12.91
CA LEU A 336 11.74 14.61 -13.45
C LEU A 336 10.93 13.74 -12.47
N THR A 337 11.37 13.66 -11.22
CA THR A 337 10.76 12.79 -10.20
C THR A 337 9.41 13.27 -9.67
N ASN A 338 9.09 14.56 -9.78
CA ASN A 338 7.76 15.05 -9.43
C ASN A 338 6.69 14.65 -10.46
N THR A 339 7.09 14.11 -11.62
CA THR A 339 6.13 13.47 -12.52
C THR A 339 5.90 12.02 -12.07
N SER A 340 4.63 11.64 -11.87
CA SER A 340 4.28 10.23 -11.60
C SER A 340 4.69 9.31 -12.77
N LEU A 341 4.79 9.88 -13.98
CA LEU A 341 5.19 9.17 -15.19
C LEU A 341 6.66 8.71 -15.16
N PHE A 342 7.57 9.40 -14.49
CA PHE A 342 8.96 8.96 -14.41
C PHE A 342 9.08 7.59 -13.73
N LYS A 343 8.46 7.40 -12.56
CA LYS A 343 8.39 6.08 -11.89
C LYS A 343 7.60 5.08 -12.73
N ASN A 344 6.40 5.46 -13.17
CA ASN A 344 5.46 4.54 -13.81
C ASN A 344 5.93 4.02 -15.17
N ILE A 345 6.58 4.85 -15.99
CA ILE A 345 7.05 4.41 -17.32
C ILE A 345 8.21 3.42 -17.17
N PHE A 346 9.14 3.66 -16.25
CA PHE A 346 10.23 2.71 -15.99
C PHE A 346 9.69 1.41 -15.39
N GLN A 347 8.73 1.47 -14.47
CA GLN A 347 8.08 0.28 -13.94
C GLN A 347 7.27 -0.48 -15.00
N ALA A 348 6.61 0.22 -15.93
CA ALA A 348 5.93 -0.43 -17.05
C ALA A 348 6.89 -1.07 -18.05
N THR A 349 8.10 -0.51 -18.20
CA THR A 349 9.12 -0.99 -19.15
C THR A 349 9.97 -2.11 -18.57
N PHE A 350 10.39 -1.98 -17.32
CA PHE A 350 11.37 -2.85 -16.65
C PHE A 350 10.82 -3.56 -15.43
N GLY A 351 9.55 -3.37 -15.07
CA GLY A 351 8.95 -3.93 -13.85
C GLY A 351 9.35 -3.19 -12.57
N GLN A 352 8.87 -3.70 -11.43
CA GLN A 352 9.38 -3.29 -10.12
C GLN A 352 10.79 -3.85 -9.93
N ASN A 353 11.71 -3.01 -9.44
CA ASN A 353 13.10 -3.39 -9.22
C ASN A 353 13.58 -2.87 -7.85
N PRO A 354 13.05 -3.43 -6.76
CA PRO A 354 13.37 -3.02 -5.39
C PRO A 354 14.87 -3.14 -5.05
N ASN A 355 15.57 -4.00 -5.79
CA ASN A 355 16.97 -4.34 -5.57
C ASN A 355 17.94 -3.40 -6.29
N LEU A 356 17.45 -2.37 -6.99
CA LEU A 356 18.27 -1.40 -7.71
C LEU A 356 18.54 -0.18 -6.85
N ASN A 357 19.81 0.01 -6.50
CA ASN A 357 20.30 1.16 -5.76
C ASN A 357 21.16 2.01 -6.70
N VAL A 358 20.83 3.29 -6.83
CA VAL A 358 21.51 4.22 -7.73
C VAL A 358 22.05 5.40 -6.94
N SER A 359 23.35 5.63 -7.02
CA SER A 359 24.00 6.84 -6.52
C SER A 359 24.31 7.78 -7.68
N PHE A 360 24.09 9.08 -7.51
CA PHE A 360 24.52 10.08 -8.49
C PHE A 360 25.82 10.78 -8.07
N GLU A 361 26.69 11.07 -9.03
CA GLU A 361 27.91 11.85 -8.86
C GLU A 361 28.03 12.90 -9.97
N ILE A 362 28.62 14.06 -9.64
CA ILE A 362 29.06 15.03 -10.65
C ILE A 362 30.56 14.87 -10.84
N ALA A 363 30.95 14.47 -12.05
CA ALA A 363 32.35 14.23 -12.41
C ALA A 363 32.93 15.40 -13.21
N ASP A 364 34.17 15.79 -12.93
CA ASP A 364 34.86 16.87 -13.65
C ASP A 364 35.14 16.50 -15.12
N ASN A 365 35.44 15.21 -15.36
CA ASN A 365 35.73 14.68 -16.68
C ASN A 365 35.10 13.29 -16.83
N LEU A 366 34.50 13.05 -17.99
CA LEU A 366 33.99 11.76 -18.44
C LEU A 366 34.48 11.56 -19.87
N PRO A 367 35.71 11.06 -20.10
CA PRO A 367 36.22 10.87 -21.45
C PRO A 367 35.32 9.89 -22.21
N SER A 368 34.93 10.25 -23.44
CA SER A 368 34.14 9.35 -24.28
C SER A 368 34.97 8.12 -24.62
N THR A 369 34.36 6.94 -24.46
CA THR A 369 34.94 5.64 -24.84
C THR A 369 35.32 5.57 -26.31
N GLN A 370 34.65 6.32 -27.18
CA GLN A 370 34.91 6.33 -28.62
C GLN A 370 35.95 7.37 -29.02
N ASN A 371 36.03 8.48 -28.28
CA ASN A 371 37.00 9.52 -28.53
C ASN A 371 37.44 10.14 -27.19
N PRO A 372 38.62 9.77 -26.65
CA PRO A 372 39.11 10.27 -25.37
C PRO A 372 39.29 11.78 -25.30
N THR A 373 39.38 12.47 -26.46
CA THR A 373 39.45 13.94 -26.53
C THR A 373 38.09 14.62 -26.38
N LYS A 374 37.01 13.85 -26.51
CA LYS A 374 35.64 14.32 -26.26
C LYS A 374 35.19 13.91 -24.87
N GLN A 375 34.29 14.71 -24.31
CA GLN A 375 33.68 14.46 -23.02
C GLN A 375 32.24 13.99 -23.22
N ALA A 376 31.87 12.86 -22.63
CA ALA A 376 30.49 12.40 -22.53
C ALA A 376 29.72 13.25 -21.51
N ASN A 377 28.40 13.38 -21.69
CA ASN A 377 27.55 14.11 -20.76
C ASN A 377 27.21 13.29 -19.50
N GLY A 378 27.17 11.96 -19.64
CA GLY A 378 26.83 11.01 -18.60
C GLY A 378 27.61 9.71 -18.76
N HIS A 379 27.67 8.93 -17.68
CA HIS A 379 28.18 7.57 -17.67
C HIS A 379 27.57 6.76 -16.54
N THR A 380 27.38 5.46 -16.75
CA THR A 380 26.80 4.55 -15.76
C THR A 380 27.77 3.41 -15.47
N ASP A 381 28.05 3.19 -14.19
CA ASP A 381 28.98 2.17 -13.71
C ASP A 381 28.32 1.23 -12.69
N LEU A 382 28.50 -0.07 -12.88
CA LEU A 382 28.19 -1.07 -11.85
C LEU A 382 29.27 -1.00 -10.76
N VAL A 383 28.88 -0.63 -9.53
CA VAL A 383 29.80 -0.65 -8.38
C VAL A 383 29.94 -2.06 -7.86
N ASN A 384 28.81 -2.71 -7.57
CA ASN A 384 28.75 -4.11 -7.18
C ASN A 384 27.34 -4.66 -7.38
N GLY A 385 27.22 -5.98 -7.40
CA GLY A 385 25.95 -6.68 -7.35
C GLY A 385 26.10 -7.92 -6.49
N THR A 386 25.09 -8.22 -5.67
CA THR A 386 25.04 -9.43 -4.84
C THR A 386 23.99 -10.37 -5.39
N TYR A 387 24.38 -11.64 -5.50
CA TYR A 387 23.57 -12.70 -6.08
C TYR A 387 23.32 -13.81 -5.08
N ASN A 388 22.07 -14.22 -4.92
CA ASN A 388 21.71 -15.36 -4.09
C ASN A 388 21.69 -16.62 -4.94
N ASN A 389 22.75 -17.42 -4.83
CA ASN A 389 22.87 -18.69 -5.54
C ASN A 389 21.78 -19.72 -5.18
N THR A 390 21.11 -19.57 -4.02
CA THR A 390 20.09 -20.52 -3.57
C THR A 390 18.75 -20.25 -4.25
N THR A 391 18.37 -18.97 -4.35
CA THR A 391 17.12 -18.54 -4.99
C THR A 391 17.29 -18.21 -6.47
N ASN A 392 18.54 -18.20 -6.95
CA ASN A 392 18.89 -17.81 -8.31
C ASN A 392 18.34 -16.42 -8.67
N SER A 393 18.48 -15.47 -7.72
CA SER A 393 17.95 -14.11 -7.82
C SER A 393 18.99 -13.08 -7.37
N ILE A 394 18.92 -11.87 -7.92
CA ILE A 394 19.70 -10.74 -7.39
C ILE A 394 19.13 -10.31 -6.04
N ASN A 395 20.02 -10.12 -5.07
CA ASN A 395 19.66 -9.47 -3.81
C ASN A 395 19.76 -7.95 -3.96
N THR A 396 20.86 -7.44 -4.51
CA THR A 396 21.04 -6.00 -4.75
C THR A 396 22.02 -5.70 -5.87
N VAL A 397 21.80 -4.59 -6.55
CA VAL A 397 22.69 -4.01 -7.56
C VAL A 397 22.90 -2.54 -7.23
N ASN A 398 24.15 -2.18 -6.98
CA ASN A 398 24.56 -0.82 -6.68
C ASN A 398 25.23 -0.21 -7.91
N ILE A 399 24.66 0.87 -8.43
CA ILE A 399 25.10 1.56 -9.64
C ILE A 399 25.42 3.00 -9.30
N VAL A 400 26.46 3.54 -9.94
CA VAL A 400 26.75 4.97 -9.90
C VAL A 400 26.50 5.56 -11.28
N ILE A 401 25.68 6.61 -11.33
CA ILE A 401 25.48 7.44 -12.51
C ILE A 401 26.29 8.73 -12.33
N ARG A 402 27.22 8.97 -13.24
CA ARG A 402 28.07 10.17 -13.26
C ARG A 402 27.56 11.14 -14.31
N ILE A 403 27.33 12.38 -13.92
CA ILE A 403 26.99 13.48 -14.83
C ILE A 403 28.19 14.41 -14.97
N ASN A 404 28.50 14.81 -16.20
CA ASN A 404 29.62 15.69 -16.47
C ASN A 404 29.34 17.10 -15.94
N LYS A 405 30.22 17.60 -15.08
CA LYS A 405 30.15 18.95 -14.52
C LYS A 405 30.07 20.02 -15.61
N GLN A 406 30.80 19.87 -16.71
CA GLN A 406 30.80 20.84 -17.80
C GLN A 406 29.46 20.88 -18.54
N ALA A 407 28.68 19.80 -18.55
CA ALA A 407 27.31 19.85 -19.07
C ALA A 407 26.39 20.71 -18.19
N LEU A 408 26.64 20.74 -16.87
CA LEU A 408 25.86 21.48 -15.89
C LEU A 408 26.24 22.97 -15.80
N VAL A 409 27.52 23.31 -15.80
CA VAL A 409 27.96 24.72 -15.61
C VAL A 409 28.69 25.31 -16.80
N GLY A 410 28.94 24.51 -17.85
CA GLY A 410 29.83 24.89 -18.94
C GLY A 410 31.30 24.68 -18.59
N GLY A 411 32.11 24.47 -19.61
CA GLY A 411 33.56 24.34 -19.50
C GLY A 411 34.26 24.82 -20.77
N ILE A 412 35.58 24.76 -20.76
CA ILE A 412 36.43 25.17 -21.90
C ILE A 412 36.15 24.28 -23.12
N ASN A 413 35.87 22.99 -22.90
CA ASN A 413 35.75 21.99 -23.96
C ASN A 413 34.31 21.54 -24.22
N LEU A 414 33.37 21.89 -23.34
CA LEU A 414 31.97 21.51 -23.47
C LEU A 414 31.07 22.69 -23.06
N PRO A 415 30.24 23.22 -23.97
CA PRO A 415 29.31 24.28 -23.59
C PRO A 415 28.29 23.75 -22.59
N LYS A 416 27.79 24.65 -21.74
CA LYS A 416 26.67 24.36 -20.84
C LYS A 416 25.52 23.76 -21.67
N ALA A 417 25.04 22.59 -21.28
CA ALA A 417 23.92 21.91 -21.94
C ALA A 417 22.60 22.59 -21.57
N SER A 418 21.52 22.40 -22.35
CA SER A 418 20.19 22.89 -21.97
C SER A 418 19.59 22.02 -20.86
N ASN A 419 18.57 22.52 -20.14
CA ASN A 419 17.92 21.73 -19.09
C ASN A 419 17.32 20.43 -19.63
N ILE A 420 16.70 20.47 -20.82
CA ILE A 420 16.17 19.27 -21.48
C ILE A 420 17.29 18.29 -21.92
N THR A 421 18.48 18.77 -22.28
CA THR A 421 19.64 17.89 -22.55
C THR A 421 20.08 17.15 -21.29
N VAL A 422 20.16 17.85 -20.16
CA VAL A 422 20.55 17.24 -18.87
C VAL A 422 19.49 16.25 -18.43
N ALA A 423 18.20 16.60 -18.55
CA ALA A 423 17.09 15.69 -18.27
C ALA A 423 17.19 14.40 -19.11
N ARG A 424 17.40 14.52 -20.43
CA ARG A 424 17.64 13.36 -21.31
C ARG A 424 18.84 12.55 -20.85
N THR A 425 19.93 13.20 -20.47
CA THR A 425 21.14 12.50 -20.02
C THR A 425 20.84 11.68 -18.77
N ILE A 426 20.14 12.23 -17.78
CA ILE A 426 19.70 11.49 -16.58
C ILE A 426 18.86 10.27 -16.99
N LEU A 427 17.83 10.46 -17.83
CA LEU A 427 16.96 9.37 -18.29
C LEU A 427 17.74 8.27 -19.04
N HIS A 428 18.68 8.67 -19.90
CA HIS A 428 19.52 7.76 -20.69
C HIS A 428 20.41 6.90 -19.79
N GLU A 429 21.10 7.51 -18.84
CA GLU A 429 21.95 6.79 -17.88
C GLU A 429 21.11 5.91 -16.94
N THR A 430 19.92 6.36 -16.53
CA THR A 430 18.99 5.53 -15.77
C THR A 430 18.59 4.27 -16.54
N ILE A 431 18.36 4.35 -17.86
CA ILE A 431 18.11 3.17 -18.68
C ILE A 431 19.31 2.22 -18.65
N HIS A 432 20.54 2.72 -18.76
CA HIS A 432 21.74 1.90 -18.61
C HIS A 432 21.80 1.20 -17.24
N ALA A 433 21.34 1.86 -16.18
CA ALA A 433 21.26 1.25 -14.84
C ALA A 433 20.29 0.06 -14.82
N PHE A 434 19.09 0.21 -15.41
CA PHE A 434 18.14 -0.90 -15.54
C PHE A 434 18.67 -2.02 -16.43
N LEU A 435 19.25 -1.71 -17.59
CA LEU A 435 19.85 -2.72 -18.47
C LEU A 435 20.96 -3.51 -17.77
N THR A 436 21.74 -2.84 -16.91
CA THR A 436 22.76 -3.49 -16.08
C THR A 436 22.15 -4.46 -15.08
N LEU A 437 21.07 -4.09 -14.40
CA LEU A 437 20.32 -5.00 -13.52
C LEU A 437 19.79 -6.21 -14.30
N LYS A 438 19.16 -5.99 -15.45
CA LYS A 438 18.59 -7.07 -16.29
C LYS A 438 19.63 -8.01 -16.85
N LYS A 439 20.85 -7.52 -17.10
CA LYS A 439 21.99 -8.36 -17.48
C LYS A 439 22.39 -9.32 -16.36
N LEU A 440 22.27 -8.88 -15.11
CA LEU A 440 22.63 -9.68 -13.94
C LEU A 440 21.47 -10.62 -13.50
N ASP A 441 20.22 -10.19 -13.70
CA ASP A 441 19.00 -10.97 -13.41
C ASP A 441 18.06 -10.91 -14.61
N SER A 442 18.22 -11.91 -15.46
CA SER A 442 17.36 -12.15 -16.61
C SER A 442 15.87 -12.23 -16.24
N ASN A 443 15.57 -12.81 -15.08
CA ASN A 443 14.20 -13.09 -14.66
C ASN A 443 13.52 -11.87 -14.04
N ALA A 444 14.27 -10.81 -13.74
CA ALA A 444 13.69 -9.57 -13.29
C ALA A 444 12.84 -8.96 -14.44
N GLY A 445 11.53 -9.10 -14.41
CA GLY A 445 10.56 -8.02 -14.62
C GLY A 445 10.38 -7.30 -15.96
N ALA A 446 10.91 -7.72 -17.11
CA ALA A 446 10.52 -7.11 -18.39
C ALA A 446 9.64 -8.05 -19.23
N THR A 447 8.32 -7.79 -19.27
CA THR A 447 7.48 -8.23 -20.39
C THR A 447 7.31 -7.02 -21.30
N LEU A 448 8.28 -6.77 -22.19
CA LEU A 448 8.06 -5.77 -23.25
C LEU A 448 6.92 -6.31 -24.13
N PRO A 449 5.69 -5.74 -24.09
CA PRO A 449 4.50 -6.38 -24.66
C PRO A 449 4.60 -6.61 -26.17
N ASN A 450 5.48 -5.85 -26.82
CA ASN A 450 5.68 -5.89 -28.26
C ASN A 450 6.76 -6.88 -28.70
N ILE A 451 7.27 -7.73 -27.79
CA ILE A 451 8.36 -8.66 -28.11
C ILE A 451 8.05 -10.07 -27.60
N ASN A 452 6.99 -10.66 -28.17
CA ASN A 452 6.84 -12.10 -28.40
C ASN A 452 7.16 -13.07 -27.24
N ASN A 453 6.80 -12.74 -25.99
CA ASN A 453 7.02 -13.61 -24.83
C ASN A 453 8.47 -14.10 -24.68
N LYS A 454 9.45 -13.39 -25.25
CA LYS A 454 10.86 -13.70 -25.05
C LYS A 454 11.32 -13.01 -23.77
N ASP A 455 11.98 -13.78 -22.91
CA ASP A 455 12.73 -13.21 -21.80
C ASP A 455 13.77 -12.22 -22.39
N LEU A 456 13.90 -11.05 -21.78
CA LEU A 456 14.86 -10.00 -22.15
C LEU A 456 16.28 -10.57 -22.24
N SER A 457 16.60 -11.59 -21.45
CA SER A 457 17.87 -12.30 -21.52
C SER A 457 18.11 -13.08 -22.81
N MET A 458 17.06 -13.70 -23.36
CA MET A 458 17.12 -14.35 -24.67
C MET A 458 17.26 -13.31 -25.76
N MET A 459 16.56 -12.17 -25.66
CA MET A 459 16.73 -11.08 -26.63
C MET A 459 18.15 -10.51 -26.64
N ILE A 460 18.68 -10.23 -25.45
CA ILE A 460 20.02 -9.69 -25.26
C ILE A 460 21.07 -10.64 -25.83
N ASN A 461 20.93 -11.96 -25.61
CA ASN A 461 21.91 -12.93 -26.07
C ASN A 461 21.72 -13.36 -27.54
N ASP A 462 20.48 -13.40 -28.05
CA ASP A 462 20.18 -13.89 -29.40
C ASP A 462 20.30 -12.80 -30.48
N MET A 463 19.95 -11.54 -30.16
CA MET A 463 19.86 -10.46 -31.15
C MET A 463 21.04 -9.48 -31.10
N TYR A 464 21.73 -9.41 -29.97
CA TYR A 464 22.82 -8.45 -29.73
C TYR A 464 24.07 -9.21 -29.27
N ASN A 465 24.89 -9.65 -30.22
CA ASN A 465 26.06 -10.52 -30.06
C ASN A 465 27.02 -10.09 -28.92
N ASN A 466 26.72 -10.55 -27.70
CA ASN A 466 27.36 -10.12 -26.44
C ASN A 466 27.14 -8.63 -26.11
N PHE A 467 26.11 -8.36 -25.30
CA PHE A 467 25.92 -7.18 -24.43
C PHE A 467 27.10 -6.86 -23.46
N ASN A 468 28.25 -7.51 -23.64
CA ASN A 468 29.51 -7.23 -22.98
C ASN A 468 30.28 -6.09 -23.64
N SER A 469 29.95 -5.71 -24.88
CA SER A 469 30.45 -4.45 -25.47
C SER A 469 29.61 -3.29 -24.90
N PRO A 470 30.22 -2.37 -24.13
CA PRO A 470 29.47 -1.33 -23.42
C PRO A 470 28.76 -0.32 -24.33
N ASN A 471 29.03 -0.29 -25.65
CA ASN A 471 28.62 0.85 -26.49
C ASN A 471 27.77 0.53 -27.73
N SER A 472 27.95 -0.60 -28.44
CA SER A 472 27.20 -0.82 -29.69
C SER A 472 25.84 -1.46 -29.47
N ASP A 473 25.81 -2.48 -28.62
CA ASP A 473 24.70 -3.42 -28.56
C ASP A 473 23.59 -2.92 -27.62
N GLN A 474 23.98 -2.32 -26.49
CA GLN A 474 23.03 -1.65 -25.59
C GLN A 474 22.37 -0.46 -26.27
N HIS A 475 23.14 0.37 -26.99
CA HIS A 475 22.60 1.51 -27.70
C HIS A 475 21.69 1.08 -28.85
N SER A 476 22.00 -0.01 -29.56
CA SER A 476 21.11 -0.55 -30.60
C SER A 476 19.80 -1.08 -30.00
N PHE A 477 19.87 -1.74 -28.85
CA PHE A 477 18.68 -2.15 -28.10
C PHE A 477 17.83 -0.94 -27.66
N MET A 478 18.48 0.08 -27.09
CA MET A 478 17.80 1.31 -26.68
C MET A 478 17.14 2.02 -27.87
N PHE A 479 17.81 2.06 -29.02
CA PHE A 479 17.27 2.64 -30.25
C PHE A 479 15.98 1.93 -30.65
N ASN A 480 16.02 0.60 -30.76
CA ASN A 480 14.91 -0.20 -31.26
C ASN A 480 13.70 -0.24 -30.30
N HIS A 481 13.94 -0.13 -29.00
CA HIS A 481 12.93 -0.48 -27.99
C HIS A 481 12.65 0.59 -26.94
N LEU A 482 13.57 1.51 -26.70
CA LEU A 482 13.48 2.46 -25.58
C LEU A 482 13.42 3.93 -26.00
N VAL A 483 13.64 4.26 -27.28
CA VAL A 483 13.40 5.60 -27.82
C VAL A 483 11.96 6.09 -27.54
N PRO A 484 10.89 5.30 -27.74
CA PRO A 484 9.53 5.75 -27.40
C PRO A 484 9.35 6.07 -25.91
N THR A 485 9.98 5.29 -25.03
CA THR A 485 9.98 5.49 -23.58
C THR A 485 10.70 6.78 -23.20
N LEU A 486 11.88 7.05 -23.76
CA LEU A 486 12.63 8.30 -23.56
C LEU A 486 11.83 9.50 -24.07
N ALA A 487 11.26 9.42 -25.27
CA ALA A 487 10.49 10.49 -25.88
C ALA A 487 9.26 10.85 -25.03
N SER A 488 8.55 9.83 -24.53
CA SER A 488 7.38 10.02 -23.66
C SER A 488 7.75 10.71 -22.34
N ASN A 489 8.86 10.32 -21.70
CA ASN A 489 9.32 10.98 -20.47
C ASN A 489 9.70 12.45 -20.72
N LEU A 490 10.43 12.73 -21.80
CA LEU A 490 10.84 14.09 -22.14
C LEU A 490 9.65 14.99 -22.49
N ALA A 491 8.63 14.45 -23.15
CA ALA A 491 7.43 15.20 -23.50
C ALA A 491 6.67 15.72 -22.28
N VAL A 492 6.63 14.91 -21.20
CA VAL A 492 5.92 15.27 -19.97
C VAL A 492 6.59 16.43 -19.24
N VAL A 493 7.93 16.47 -19.24
CA VAL A 493 8.68 17.55 -18.57
C VAL A 493 8.96 18.74 -19.50
N LYS A 494 8.37 18.80 -20.69
CA LYS A 494 8.60 19.87 -21.68
C LYS A 494 8.45 21.25 -21.06
N ASP A 495 7.32 21.51 -20.41
CA ASP A 495 6.98 22.84 -19.91
C ASP A 495 7.81 23.23 -18.69
N ASP A 496 8.27 22.25 -17.92
CA ASP A 496 9.19 22.46 -16.80
C ASP A 496 10.63 22.71 -17.25
N MET A 497 11.03 22.18 -18.41
CA MET A 497 12.41 22.21 -18.90
C MET A 497 12.66 23.28 -19.95
N ILE A 498 11.64 23.70 -20.70
CA ILE A 498 11.76 24.63 -21.84
C ILE A 498 10.84 25.83 -21.60
N PRO A 499 11.39 27.05 -21.42
CA PRO A 499 10.58 28.27 -21.27
C PRO A 499 9.64 28.52 -22.44
N GLN A 500 8.44 29.01 -22.17
CA GLN A 500 7.38 29.22 -23.18
C GLN A 500 7.84 30.06 -24.40
N ASN A 501 8.65 31.10 -24.18
CA ASN A 501 9.15 31.93 -25.28
C ASN A 501 10.04 31.15 -26.26
N GLU A 502 10.80 30.18 -25.76
CA GLU A 502 11.63 29.30 -26.58
C GLU A 502 10.80 28.21 -27.27
N GLN A 503 9.75 27.72 -26.60
CA GLN A 503 8.78 26.83 -27.22
C GLN A 503 8.13 27.50 -28.44
N ASN A 504 7.61 28.72 -28.26
CA ASN A 504 7.02 29.51 -29.35
C ASN A 504 8.03 29.77 -30.48
N SER A 505 9.31 29.96 -30.13
CA SER A 505 10.37 30.16 -31.12
C SER A 505 10.64 28.88 -31.93
N ALA A 506 10.67 27.71 -31.27
CA ALA A 506 10.84 26.42 -31.93
C ALA A 506 9.66 26.10 -32.86
N GLU A 507 8.43 26.35 -32.42
CA GLU A 507 7.19 26.14 -33.20
C GLU A 507 7.10 27.01 -34.46
N SER A 508 7.88 28.10 -34.53
CA SER A 508 7.97 28.95 -35.72
C SER A 508 8.96 28.45 -36.78
N LEU A 509 9.73 27.39 -36.49
CA LEU A 509 10.74 26.86 -37.39
C LEU A 509 10.12 25.97 -38.47
N ASP A 510 10.66 26.09 -39.69
CA ASP A 510 10.45 25.15 -40.79
C ASP A 510 11.83 24.63 -41.23
N PHE A 511 11.95 23.31 -41.35
CA PHE A 511 13.18 22.63 -41.76
C PHE A 511 13.23 22.33 -43.26
N GLY A 512 12.22 22.75 -44.03
CA GLY A 512 12.21 22.67 -45.49
C GLY A 512 13.25 23.57 -46.15
N GLY A 513 13.51 23.33 -47.44
CA GLY A 513 14.46 24.11 -48.24
C GLY A 513 15.33 23.23 -49.14
N THR A 514 16.61 23.56 -49.25
CA THR A 514 17.58 22.78 -50.04
C THR A 514 18.71 22.28 -49.14
N HIS A 515 18.94 20.97 -49.14
CA HIS A 515 20.06 20.33 -48.42
C HIS A 515 20.83 19.42 -49.38
N ASN A 516 22.14 19.62 -49.53
CA ASN A 516 23.00 18.85 -50.45
C ASN A 516 22.45 18.74 -51.90
N GLY A 517 21.73 19.76 -52.36
CA GLY A 517 21.08 19.77 -53.68
C GLY A 517 19.75 19.02 -53.75
N LEU A 518 19.32 18.36 -52.67
CA LEU A 518 17.99 17.78 -52.51
C LEU A 518 17.01 18.84 -52.03
N THR A 519 15.78 18.79 -52.53
CA THR A 519 14.68 19.62 -52.02
C THR A 519 14.07 18.93 -50.81
N VAL A 520 14.20 19.54 -49.64
CA VAL A 520 13.50 19.12 -48.43
C VAL A 520 12.12 19.75 -48.46
N PRO A 521 11.02 18.96 -48.39
CA PRO A 521 9.67 19.52 -48.35
C PRO A 521 9.51 20.46 -47.13
N PRO A 522 8.53 21.38 -47.14
CA PRO A 522 8.17 22.12 -45.93
C PRO A 522 7.92 21.15 -44.78
N THR A 523 8.74 21.27 -43.73
CA THR A 523 8.74 20.39 -42.56
C THR A 523 8.68 21.30 -41.33
N PRO A 524 7.48 21.78 -40.97
CA PRO A 524 7.29 22.57 -39.75
C PRO A 524 7.76 21.78 -38.53
N PHE A 525 8.30 22.49 -37.54
CA PHE A 525 8.68 21.88 -36.26
C PHE A 525 7.49 21.16 -35.61
N ASN A 526 7.74 19.95 -35.14
CA ASN A 526 6.75 19.13 -34.43
C ASN A 526 7.35 18.62 -33.12
N TRP A 527 6.61 18.74 -32.01
CA TRP A 527 7.09 18.31 -30.70
C TRP A 527 7.28 16.79 -30.58
N ASN A 528 6.42 15.98 -31.21
CA ASN A 528 6.56 14.53 -31.16
C ASN A 528 7.81 14.09 -31.90
N ASP A 529 8.05 14.66 -33.08
CA ASP A 529 9.28 14.41 -33.85
C ASP A 529 10.51 14.91 -33.08
N PHE A 530 10.42 16.08 -32.45
CA PHE A 530 11.49 16.58 -31.58
C PHE A 530 11.83 15.56 -30.50
N PHE A 531 10.87 15.08 -29.71
CA PHE A 531 11.15 14.13 -28.63
C PHE A 531 11.65 12.78 -29.17
N TYR A 532 11.15 12.34 -30.33
CA TYR A 532 11.64 11.13 -31.00
C TYR A 532 13.12 11.24 -31.40
N TYR A 533 13.47 12.21 -32.26
CA TYR A 533 14.85 12.40 -32.71
C TYR A 533 15.80 12.78 -31.57
N TYR A 534 15.33 13.62 -30.64
CA TYR A 534 16.15 14.06 -29.52
C TYR A 534 16.48 12.93 -28.55
N SER A 535 15.60 11.93 -28.41
CA SER A 535 15.85 10.72 -27.63
C SER A 535 16.92 9.81 -28.24
N MET A 536 17.18 9.93 -29.55
CA MET A 536 18.26 9.21 -30.23
C MET A 536 19.64 9.84 -30.03
N GLU A 537 19.72 11.07 -29.49
CA GLU A 537 21.00 11.72 -29.26
C GLU A 537 21.80 10.98 -28.18
N GLY A 538 22.93 10.39 -28.60
CA GLY A 538 23.71 9.44 -27.78
C GLY A 538 23.72 8.03 -28.37
N LEU A 539 22.73 7.68 -29.21
CA LEU A 539 22.59 6.38 -29.89
C LEU A 539 23.10 6.38 -31.34
N HIS A 540 23.54 7.54 -31.83
CA HIS A 540 24.02 7.80 -33.19
C HIS A 540 25.28 7.05 -33.66
N HIS A 541 25.85 6.18 -32.82
CA HIS A 541 27.01 5.36 -33.15
C HIS A 541 26.66 3.86 -33.26
N THR A 542 25.39 3.58 -33.52
CA THR A 542 24.86 2.23 -33.71
C THR A 542 24.66 1.95 -35.19
N GLN A 543 24.71 0.68 -35.58
CA GLN A 543 24.38 0.27 -36.96
C GLN A 543 22.93 0.62 -37.29
N THR A 544 21.99 0.46 -36.35
CA THR A 544 20.59 0.83 -36.59
C THR A 544 20.45 2.31 -36.93
N PHE A 545 21.13 3.21 -36.21
CA PHE A 545 21.08 4.63 -36.54
C PHE A 545 21.66 4.91 -37.93
N ASP A 546 22.77 4.25 -38.29
CA ASP A 546 23.37 4.38 -39.61
C ASP A 546 22.41 3.91 -40.72
N ASP A 547 21.69 2.80 -40.48
CA ASP A 547 20.76 2.19 -41.44
C ASP A 547 19.43 2.94 -41.56
N GLU A 548 18.87 3.44 -40.46
CA GLU A 548 17.53 4.05 -40.44
C GLU A 548 17.53 5.57 -40.57
N ILE A 549 18.54 6.27 -40.02
CA ILE A 549 18.56 7.74 -40.00
C ILE A 549 19.59 8.29 -40.97
N LYS A 550 20.82 7.77 -40.93
CA LYS A 550 21.93 8.36 -41.70
C LYS A 550 21.94 7.95 -43.18
N SER A 551 21.30 6.83 -43.52
CA SER A 551 21.19 6.35 -44.90
C SER A 551 20.29 7.23 -45.78
N ASP A 552 19.41 8.02 -45.15
CA ASP A 552 18.56 9.02 -45.79
C ASP A 552 19.07 10.44 -45.45
N ASP A 553 19.61 11.13 -46.46
CA ASP A 553 20.16 12.48 -46.31
C ASP A 553 19.14 13.51 -45.80
N ILE A 554 17.85 13.36 -46.15
CA ILE A 554 16.79 14.27 -45.69
C ILE A 554 16.45 13.99 -44.23
N GLU A 555 16.29 12.72 -43.87
CA GLU A 555 16.02 12.32 -42.49
C GLU A 555 17.17 12.73 -41.55
N PHE A 556 18.41 12.44 -41.94
CA PHE A 556 19.59 12.84 -41.18
C PHE A 556 19.69 14.36 -41.02
N HIS A 557 19.30 15.12 -42.06
CA HIS A 557 19.19 16.58 -41.96
C HIS A 557 18.17 16.98 -40.89
N ILE A 558 16.94 16.46 -40.95
CA ILE A 558 15.86 16.76 -40.01
C ILE A 558 16.26 16.40 -38.58
N TYR A 559 16.83 15.22 -38.35
CA TYR A 559 17.43 14.82 -37.08
C TYR A 559 18.42 15.88 -36.58
N GLY A 560 19.39 16.27 -37.42
CA GLY A 560 20.40 17.28 -37.07
C GLY A 560 19.79 18.63 -36.69
N ARG A 561 18.68 19.03 -37.34
CA ARG A 561 17.94 20.26 -37.01
C ARG A 561 17.30 20.16 -35.63
N TYR A 562 16.60 19.07 -35.32
CA TYR A 562 15.99 18.87 -34.00
C TYR A 562 17.03 18.82 -32.87
N ILE A 563 18.17 18.14 -33.08
CA ILE A 563 19.29 18.15 -32.12
C ILE A 563 19.81 19.57 -31.88
N THR A 564 19.97 20.35 -32.96
CA THR A 564 20.42 21.75 -32.86
C THR A 564 19.45 22.60 -32.04
N VAL A 565 18.14 22.46 -32.28
CA VAL A 565 17.11 23.18 -31.52
C VAL A 565 17.15 22.79 -30.04
N GLY A 566 17.18 21.49 -29.71
CA GLY A 566 17.19 21.03 -28.32
C GLY A 566 18.41 21.50 -27.52
N ARG A 567 19.58 21.59 -28.16
CA ARG A 567 20.81 22.14 -27.56
C ARG A 567 20.78 23.67 -27.41
N SER A 568 19.91 24.36 -28.14
CA SER A 568 19.78 25.83 -28.10
C SER A 568 18.84 26.32 -27.01
N PHE A 569 17.95 25.46 -26.50
CA PHE A 569 17.06 25.80 -25.40
C PHE A 569 17.81 26.24 -24.13
N SER A 570 17.05 26.87 -23.23
CA SER A 570 17.52 27.53 -22.03
C SER A 570 18.43 26.62 -21.25
N LYS A 571 19.54 27.24 -20.87
CA LYS A 571 20.58 26.65 -20.03
C LYS A 571 20.44 27.16 -18.60
N ASN A 572 19.47 28.02 -18.32
CA ASN A 572 19.30 28.70 -17.03
C ASN A 572 18.58 27.82 -16.02
#